data_AF-A0A4Y9IWV5-F1
#
_entry.id   AF-A0A4Y9IWV5-F1
#
_cell.length_a   1.000
_cell.length_b   1.000
_cell.length_c   1.000
_cell.angle_alpha   90.00
_cell.angle_beta   90.00
_cell.angle_gamma   90.00
#
_symmetry.space_group_name_H-M   'P 1'
#
loop_
_entity.id
_entity.type
_entity.pdbx_description
1 polymer ?
#
loop_
_entity_poly.entity_id
_entity_poly.type
_entity_poly.pdbx_seq_one_letter_code
_entity_poly.pdbx_strand_id
1 'polypeptide(L)' 'MDLLKALKCTELMSERDIIIDMRQKAIEGEKREWSFLVNENKMPIPTAVKSIFREAIERALNYYNSEIQKL' A
#
# COMPACT_ATOMS: atom_id res chain seq x y z
N MET A 1 -9.28 -21.38 -17.52
CA MET A 1 -8.84 -20.77 -16.25
C MET A 1 -9.77 -21.26 -15.16
N ASP A 2 -9.20 -21.75 -14.06
CA ASP A 2 -9.95 -22.23 -12.89
C ASP A 2 -10.60 -21.05 -12.16
N LEU A 3 -11.90 -21.14 -11.84
CA LEU A 3 -12.67 -20.09 -11.15
C LEU A 3 -11.98 -19.67 -9.84
N LEU A 4 -11.36 -20.61 -9.13
CA LEU A 4 -10.63 -20.35 -7.89
C LEU A 4 -9.41 -19.44 -8.10
N LYS A 5 -8.68 -19.62 -9.21
CA LYS A 5 -7.55 -18.76 -9.57
C LYS A 5 -8.01 -17.34 -9.91
N ALA A 6 -9.14 -17.20 -10.60
CA ALA A 6 -9.71 -15.90 -10.96
C ALA A 6 -10.18 -15.11 -9.72
N LEU A 7 -10.80 -15.78 -8.76
CA LEU A 7 -11.19 -15.19 -7.47
C LEU A 7 -9.97 -14.72 -6.68
N LYS A 8 -8.97 -15.58 -6.52
CA LYS A 8 -7.72 -15.24 -5.81
C LYS A 8 -6.97 -14.08 -6.48
N CYS A 9 -6.93 -14.04 -7.81
CA CYS A 9 -6.33 -12.93 -8.54
C CYS A 9 -7.06 -11.60 -8.28
N THR A 10 -8.39 -11.64 -8.21
CA THR A 10 -9.21 -10.46 -7.92
C THR A 10 -8.97 -9.92 -6.51
N GLU A 11 -8.87 -10.80 -5.51
CA GLU A 11 -8.54 -10.43 -4.12
C GLU A 11 -7.16 -9.76 -4.05
N LEU A 12 -6.13 -10.38 -4.64
CA LEU A 12 -4.77 -9.83 -4.66
C LEU A 12 -4.69 -8.48 -5.39
N MET A 13 -5.45 -8.30 -6.48
CA MET A 13 -5.53 -7.02 -7.18
C MET A 13 -6.19 -5.95 -6.32
N SER A 14 -7.27 -6.28 -5.61
CA SER A 14 -7.95 -5.36 -4.69
C SER A 14 -7.01 -4.90 -3.56
N GLU A 15 -6.26 -5.83 -2.95
CA GLU A 15 -5.29 -5.50 -1.90
C GLU A 15 -4.14 -4.66 -2.44
N ARG A 16 -3.61 -4.97 -3.63
CA ARG A 16 -2.59 -4.17 -4.30
C ARG A 16 -3.06 -2.73 -4.54
N ASP A 17 -4.30 -2.54 -4.98
CA ASP A 17 -4.82 -1.21 -5.30
C ASP A 17 -4.92 -0.32 -4.04
N ILE A 18 -5.21 -0.90 -2.88
CA ILE A 18 -5.12 -0.20 -1.58
C ILE A 18 -3.67 0.26 -1.31
N ILE A 19 -2.67 -0.58 -1.57
CA ILE A 19 -1.26 -0.21 -1.38
C ILE A 19 -0.82 0.87 -2.37
N ILE A 20 -1.34 0.86 -3.61
CA ILE A 20 -1.10 1.93 -4.60
C ILE A 20 -1.63 3.27 -4.08
N ASP A 21 -2.84 3.30 -3.51
CA ASP A 21 -3.41 4.50 -2.89
C ASP A 21 -2.56 4.97 -1.69
N MET A 22 -2.09 4.04 -0.84
CA MET A 22 -1.15 4.38 0.24
C MET A 22 0.15 5.01 -0.28
N ARG A 23 0.69 4.50 -1.39
CA ARG A 23 1.88 5.04 -2.06
C ARG A 23 1.63 6.46 -2.58
N GLN A 24 0.49 6.68 -3.25
CA GLN A 24 0.10 8.01 -3.75
C GLN A 24 -0.05 9.01 -2.60
N LYS A 25 -0.73 8.61 -1.52
CA LYS A 25 -0.85 9.43 -0.30
C LYS A 25 0.49 9.73 0.36
N ALA A 26 1.45 8.80 0.33
CA ALA A 26 2.81 9.06 0.83
C ALA A 26 3.53 10.12 -0.03
N ILE A 27 3.43 10.03 -1.37
CA ILE A 27 4.02 10.99 -2.31
C ILE A 27 3.36 12.37 -2.18
N GLU A 28 2.04 12.44 -2.04
CA GLU A 28 1.30 13.69 -1.85
C GLU A 28 1.50 14.27 -0.45
N GLY A 29 1.55 13.41 0.58
CA GLY A 29 1.80 13.76 1.96
C GLY A 29 3.21 14.33 2.18
N GLU A 30 4.19 14.00 1.33
CA GLU A 30 5.47 14.72 1.32
C GLU A 30 5.34 16.20 0.97
N LYS A 31 4.33 16.56 0.16
CA LYS A 31 4.06 17.94 -0.23
C LYS A 31 3.13 18.67 0.76
N ARG A 32 2.34 17.94 1.56
CA ARG A 32 1.24 18.50 2.40
C ARG A 32 1.16 17.94 3.84
N GLU A 33 2.26 17.41 4.36
CA GLU A 33 2.36 16.73 5.67
C GLU A 33 1.62 15.38 5.76
N TRP A 34 2.38 14.31 5.52
CA TRP A 34 1.94 12.93 5.68
C TRP A 34 1.56 12.65 7.14
N SER A 35 0.33 12.21 7.37
CA SER A 35 -0.22 11.95 8.70
C SER A 35 -0.99 10.62 8.75
N PHE A 36 -1.11 10.07 9.95
CA PHE A 36 -1.94 8.91 10.26
C PHE A 36 -3.04 9.31 11.24
N LEU A 37 -4.19 8.63 11.19
CA LEU A 37 -5.32 8.87 12.08
C LEU A 37 -5.17 8.07 13.37
N VAL A 38 -5.21 8.74 14.52
CA VAL A 38 -5.27 8.15 15.86
C VAL A 38 -6.38 8.83 16.64
N ASN A 39 -7.41 8.09 17.05
CA ASN A 39 -8.54 8.62 17.83
C ASN A 39 -9.06 9.94 17.23
N GLU A 40 -9.43 9.91 15.95
CA GLU A 40 -9.95 11.05 15.16
C GLU A 40 -8.95 12.20 14.90
N ASN A 41 -7.78 12.19 15.53
CA ASN A 41 -6.72 13.17 15.30
C ASN A 41 -5.77 12.72 14.19
N LYS A 42 -5.42 13.64 13.28
CA LYS A 42 -4.35 13.43 12.31
C LYS A 42 -3.01 13.76 12.97
N MET A 43 -2.18 12.74 13.20
CA MET A 43 -0.82 12.92 13.69
C MET A 43 0.17 12.85 12.53
N PRO A 44 1.10 13.82 12.38
CA PRO A 44 2.11 13.75 11.33
C PRO A 44 3.02 12.53 11.57
N ILE A 45 3.37 11.85 10.50
CA ILE A 45 4.34 10.75 10.54
C ILE A 45 5.73 11.37 10.78
N PRO A 46 6.46 10.97 11.82
CA PRO A 46 7.79 11.49 12.09
C PRO A 46 8.73 11.25 10.90
N THR A 47 9.52 12.26 10.53
CA THR A 47 10.43 12.17 9.37
C THR A 47 11.38 10.97 9.46
N ALA A 48 11.83 10.62 10.67
CA ALA A 48 12.72 9.48 10.91
C ALA A 48 12.12 8.12 10.50
N VAL A 49 10.79 7.97 10.51
CA VAL A 49 10.12 6.71 10.18
C VAL A 49 9.49 6.72 8.79
N LYS A 50 9.44 7.86 8.10
CA LYS A 50 8.87 7.97 6.74
C LYS A 50 9.53 7.01 5.75
N SER A 51 10.86 6.86 5.82
CA SER A 51 11.61 5.93 4.97
C SER A 51 11.17 4.47 5.19
N ILE A 52 10.92 4.08 6.43
CA ILE A 52 10.46 2.73 6.80
C ILE A 52 9.09 2.46 6.19
N PHE A 53 8.15 3.40 6.28
CA PHE A 53 6.83 3.26 5.67
C PHE A 53 6.91 3.16 4.14
N ARG A 54 7.74 3.97 3.49
CA ARG A 54 7.94 3.87 2.03
C ARG A 54 8.47 2.49 1.65
N GLU A 55 9.48 2.01 2.36
CA GLU A 55 10.08 0.70 2.08
C GLU A 55 9.05 -0.43 2.26
N ALA A 56 8.23 -0.37 3.31
CA ALA A 56 7.15 -1.33 3.53
C ALA A 56 6.12 -1.33 2.39
N ILE A 57 5.71 -0.15 1.91
CA ILE A 57 4.80 0.02 0.76
C ILE A 57 5.39 -0.63 -0.50
N GLU A 58 6.64 -0.35 -0.83
CA GLU A 58 7.29 -0.91 -2.03
C GLU A 58 7.46 -2.44 -1.92
N ARG A 59 7.83 -2.95 -0.74
CA ARG A 59 7.91 -4.40 -0.49
C ARG A 59 6.53 -5.08 -0.66
N ALA A 60 5.47 -4.47 -0.16
CA ALA A 60 4.12 -4.98 -0.31
C ALA A 60 3.67 -5.00 -1.79
N LEU A 61 3.94 -3.94 -2.55
CA LEU A 61 3.65 -3.91 -3.99
C LEU A 61 4.38 -5.01 -4.75
N ASN A 62 5.66 -5.21 -4.45
CA ASN A 62 6.45 -6.28 -5.07
C ASN A 62 5.89 -7.67 -4.75
N TYR A 63 5.46 -7.89 -3.50
CA TYR A 63 4.80 -9.13 -3.10
C TYR A 63 3.52 -9.36 -3.92
N TYR A 64 2.59 -8.40 -3.94
CA TYR A 64 1.32 -8.57 -4.66
C TYR A 64 1.52 -8.75 -6.16
N ASN A 65 2.43 -7.98 -6.78
CA ASN A 65 2.75 -8.15 -8.20
C ASN A 65 3.32 -9.54 -8.50
N SER A 66 4.20 -10.05 -7.63
CA SER A 66 4.76 -11.39 -7.78
C SER A 66 3.70 -12.48 -7.62
N GLU A 67 2.81 -12.36 -6.63
CA GLU A 67 1.74 -13.34 -6.41
C GLU A 67 0.72 -13.36 -7.56
N ILE A 68 0.37 -12.20 -8.12
CA ILE A 68 -0.51 -12.10 -9.30
C ILE A 68 0.14 -12.75 -10.52
N GLN A 69 1.44 -12.53 -10.74
CA GLN A 69 2.18 -13.11 -11.89
C GLN A 69 2.26 -14.65 -11.85
N LYS A 70 2.15 -15.26 -10.66
CA LYS A 70 2.21 -16.72 -10.49
C LYS A 70 0.90 -17.44 -10.80
N LEU A 71 -0.24 -16.72 -10.89
CA LEU A 71 -1.57 -17.30 -11.03
C LEU A 71 -1.96 -17.58 -12.48
#